data_AF-A0A8T0A1K0-F1
#
_entry.id   AF-A0A8T0A1K0-F1
#
_cell.length_a   1.000
_cell.length_b   1.000
_cell.length_c   1.000
_cell.angle_alpha   90.00
_cell.angle_beta   90.00
_cell.angle_gamma   90.00
#
_symmetry.space_group_name_H-M   'P 1'
#
loop_
_entity.id
_entity.type
_entity.pdbx_description
1 polymer ?
#
loop_
_entity_poly.entity_id
_entity_poly.type
_entity_poly.pdbx_seq_one_letter_code
_entity_poly.pdbx_strand_id
1 'polypeptide(L)'
;MNLIQSYTFLCWQRIFLFFFLLVIYFKYSYEDVIDKWTREGTALIEEAKIVGGEIRQCTCAEQRACIIEMQDQAMSCVDTCWNMFSKITGHPEKLRKCFTRADAIIERFITCFENNVESCLPTYKDKKIPKVNITELFRLGVEKIEKTQAQLTKSLNGFF
;
A
#
# COMPACT_ATOMS: atom_id res chain seq x y z
N MET A 1 -10.15 58.01 -1.47
CA MET A 1 -10.24 56.70 -2.15
C MET A 1 -8.82 56.32 -2.56
N ASN A 2 -8.37 55.06 -2.41
CA ASN A 2 -7.03 54.54 -2.80
C ASN A 2 -5.99 54.22 -1.70
N LEU A 3 -6.39 53.68 -0.56
CA LEU A 3 -5.44 52.95 0.32
C LEU A 3 -5.95 51.55 0.69
N ILE A 4 -7.25 51.42 1.00
CA ILE A 4 -7.88 50.15 1.40
C ILE A 4 -7.87 49.09 0.28
N GLN A 5 -8.07 49.51 -0.98
CA GLN A 5 -8.04 48.61 -2.15
C GLN A 5 -6.66 48.00 -2.42
N SER A 6 -5.58 48.69 -2.01
CA SER A 6 -4.21 48.21 -2.20
C SER A 6 -3.85 47.12 -1.19
N TYR A 7 -4.29 47.26 0.07
CA TYR A 7 -4.05 46.28 1.13
C TYR A 7 -4.81 44.96 0.92
N THR A 8 -6.02 45.00 0.36
CA THR A 8 -6.79 43.78 0.06
C THR A 8 -6.16 42.95 -1.05
N PHE A 9 -5.55 43.60 -2.06
CA PHE A 9 -4.91 42.92 -3.19
C PHE A 9 -3.59 42.23 -2.77
N LEU A 10 -2.78 42.91 -1.97
CA LEU A 10 -1.53 42.36 -1.40
C LEU A 10 -1.78 41.18 -0.43
N CYS A 11 -2.87 41.22 0.33
CA CYS A 11 -3.24 40.13 1.24
C CYS A 11 -3.67 38.88 0.47
N TRP A 12 -4.46 39.05 -0.59
CA TRP A 12 -4.93 37.93 -1.41
C TRP A 12 -3.81 37.26 -2.19
N GLN A 13 -2.84 38.03 -2.71
CA GLN A 13 -1.65 37.51 -3.39
C GLN A 13 -0.76 36.68 -2.46
N ARG A 14 -0.59 37.10 -1.19
CA ARG A 14 0.18 36.34 -0.18
C ARG A 14 -0.52 35.07 0.26
N ILE A 15 -1.85 35.11 0.40
CA ILE A 15 -2.67 33.92 0.67
C ILE A 15 -2.55 32.91 -0.48
N PHE A 16 -2.67 33.38 -1.73
CA PHE A 16 -2.56 32.52 -2.90
C PHE A 16 -1.16 31.89 -3.03
N LEU A 17 -0.09 32.65 -2.78
CA LEU A 17 1.28 32.13 -2.72
C LEU A 17 1.46 31.09 -1.62
N PHE A 18 0.86 31.31 -0.44
CA PHE A 18 0.92 30.34 0.66
C PHE A 18 0.19 29.03 0.34
N PHE A 19 -0.99 29.11 -0.28
CA PHE A 19 -1.70 27.92 -0.76
C PHE A 19 -0.93 27.21 -1.88
N PHE A 20 -0.29 27.95 -2.79
CA PHE A 20 0.53 27.35 -3.85
C PHE A 20 1.77 26.64 -3.28
N LEU A 21 2.44 27.24 -2.30
CA LEU A 21 3.57 26.62 -1.60
C LEU A 21 3.16 25.40 -0.78
N LEU A 22 1.99 25.42 -0.12
CA LEU A 22 1.44 24.25 0.57
C LEU A 22 1.16 23.10 -0.42
N VAL A 23 0.53 23.38 -1.57
CA VAL A 23 0.24 22.35 -2.59
C VAL A 23 1.53 21.74 -3.14
N ILE A 24 2.57 22.54 -3.38
CA ILE A 24 3.89 22.03 -3.82
C ILE A 24 4.52 21.15 -2.72
N TYR A 25 4.47 21.59 -1.46
CA TYR A 25 5.03 20.84 -0.34
C TYR A 25 4.32 19.49 -0.13
N PHE A 26 3.00 19.46 -0.23
CA PHE A 26 2.23 18.21 -0.10
C PHE A 26 2.46 17.21 -1.23
N LYS A 27 2.76 17.68 -2.46
CA LYS A 27 3.08 16.78 -3.58
C LYS A 27 4.41 16.06 -3.41
N TYR A 28 5.43 16.74 -2.88
CA TYR A 28 6.79 16.20 -2.81
C TYR A 28 6.96 15.05 -1.80
N SER A 29 6.20 15.05 -0.71
CA SER A 29 6.41 14.08 0.40
C SER A 29 5.85 12.67 0.14
N TYR A 30 4.93 12.49 -0.81
CA TYR A 30 4.22 11.21 -1.01
C TYR A 30 4.96 10.25 -1.95
N GLU A 31 5.65 10.77 -2.96
CA GLU A 31 6.37 9.97 -3.96
C GLU A 31 7.52 9.17 -3.34
N ASP A 32 8.31 9.78 -2.46
CA ASP A 32 9.47 9.13 -1.83
C ASP A 32 9.12 7.87 -1.00
N VAL A 33 7.97 7.88 -0.33
CA VAL A 33 7.53 6.77 0.52
C VAL A 33 7.06 5.59 -0.34
N ILE A 34 6.25 5.85 -1.37
CA ILE A 34 5.79 4.82 -2.29
C ILE A 34 6.96 4.21 -3.06
N ASP A 35 7.88 5.04 -3.54
CA ASP A 35 9.05 4.57 -4.28
C ASP A 35 9.94 3.68 -3.42
N LYS A 36 10.12 4.03 -2.15
CA LYS A 36 10.86 3.19 -1.21
C LYS A 36 10.18 1.83 -1.04
N TRP A 37 8.87 1.79 -0.81
CA TRP A 37 8.13 0.54 -0.63
C TRP A 37 8.11 -0.31 -1.89
N THR A 38 7.97 0.32 -3.05
CA THR A 38 7.99 -0.34 -4.36
C THR A 38 9.34 -1.00 -4.61
N ARG A 39 10.45 -0.29 -4.35
CA ARG A 39 11.81 -0.85 -4.46
C ARG A 39 12.02 -2.02 -3.50
N GLU A 40 11.58 -1.85 -2.26
CA GLU A 40 11.71 -2.89 -1.24
C GLU A 40 10.90 -4.15 -1.55
N GLY A 41 9.70 -4.01 -2.09
CA GLY A 41 8.85 -5.13 -2.52
C GLY A 41 9.40 -5.81 -3.77
N THR A 42 9.90 -5.03 -4.74
CA THR A 42 10.50 -5.59 -5.95
C THR A 42 11.74 -6.42 -5.63
N ALA A 43 12.58 -5.95 -4.70
CA ALA A 43 13.76 -6.70 -4.26
C ALA A 43 13.41 -8.08 -3.67
N LEU A 44 12.33 -8.19 -2.89
CA LEU A 44 11.88 -9.47 -2.33
C LEU A 44 11.43 -10.44 -3.43
N ILE A 45 10.71 -9.92 -4.44
CA ILE A 45 10.26 -10.73 -5.58
C ILE A 45 11.47 -11.24 -6.37
N GLU A 46 12.46 -10.37 -6.63
CA GLU A 46 13.70 -10.75 -7.31
C GLU A 46 14.48 -11.82 -6.55
N GLU A 47 14.61 -11.66 -5.23
CA GLU A 47 15.33 -12.61 -4.36
C GLU A 47 14.62 -13.97 -4.27
N ALA A 48 13.29 -13.99 -4.34
CA ALA A 48 12.50 -15.22 -4.31
C ALA A 48 12.35 -15.91 -5.69
N LYS A 49 12.97 -15.39 -6.76
CA LYS A 49 12.89 -16.03 -8.09
C LYS A 49 13.59 -17.38 -8.13
N ILE A 50 12.96 -18.34 -8.81
CA ILE A 50 13.55 -19.64 -9.09
C ILE A 50 14.39 -19.53 -10.37
N VAL A 51 15.70 -19.71 -10.27
CA VAL A 51 16.60 -19.65 -11.42
C VAL A 51 16.22 -20.70 -12.47
N GLY A 52 15.97 -20.25 -13.71
CA GLY A 52 15.54 -21.10 -14.82
C GLY A 52 14.10 -21.62 -14.71
N GLY A 53 13.36 -21.24 -13.67
CA GLY A 53 11.95 -21.57 -13.53
C GLY A 53 11.08 -20.57 -14.29
N GLU A 54 10.28 -21.07 -15.23
CA GLU A 54 9.26 -20.27 -15.92
C GLU A 54 7.87 -20.82 -15.62
N ILE A 55 6.88 -19.93 -15.58
CA ILE A 55 5.47 -20.26 -15.43
C ILE A 55 4.64 -19.45 -16.40
N ARG A 56 3.50 -20.00 -16.85
CA ARG A 56 2.56 -19.29 -17.70
C ARG A 56 2.02 -18.05 -16.96
N GLN A 57 1.95 -16.91 -17.65
CA GLN A 57 1.27 -15.73 -17.15
C GLN A 57 -0.25 -15.98 -17.09
N CYS A 58 -0.86 -15.64 -15.95
CA CYS A 58 -2.29 -15.76 -15.75
C CYS A 58 -3.07 -14.78 -16.62
N THR A 59 -4.31 -15.15 -16.94
CA THR A 59 -5.30 -14.23 -17.50
C THR A 59 -5.87 -13.32 -16.43
N CYS A 60 -6.44 -12.18 -16.82
CA CYS A 60 -7.03 -11.24 -15.86
C CYS A 60 -8.20 -11.86 -15.09
N ALA A 61 -8.95 -12.79 -15.71
CA ALA A 61 -10.00 -13.54 -15.03
C ALA A 61 -9.44 -14.48 -13.94
N GLU A 62 -8.36 -15.21 -14.24
CA GLU A 62 -7.68 -16.08 -13.28
C GLU A 62 -7.06 -15.26 -12.12
N GLN A 63 -6.44 -14.12 -12.44
CA GLN A 63 -5.86 -13.23 -11.45
C GLN A 63 -6.94 -12.68 -10.52
N ARG A 64 -8.07 -12.21 -11.07
CA ARG A 64 -9.15 -11.65 -10.27
C ARG A 64 -9.78 -12.67 -9.33
N ALA A 65 -9.99 -13.91 -9.80
CA ALA A 65 -10.46 -15.01 -8.95
C ALA A 65 -9.52 -15.27 -7.77
N CYS A 66 -8.19 -15.31 -8.04
CA CYS A 66 -7.18 -15.48 -7.00
C CYS A 66 -7.21 -14.33 -5.98
N ILE A 67 -7.34 -13.08 -6.44
CA ILE A 67 -7.39 -11.92 -5.56
C ILE A 67 -8.60 -11.96 -4.63
N ILE A 68 -9.78 -12.32 -5.15
CA ILE A 68 -11.00 -12.44 -4.33
C ILE A 68 -10.81 -13.50 -3.24
N GLU A 69 -10.21 -14.65 -3.59
CA GLU A 69 -9.92 -15.70 -2.61
C GLU A 69 -8.92 -15.23 -1.54
N MET A 70 -7.86 -14.53 -1.94
CA MET A 70 -6.88 -13.97 -1.01
C MET A 70 -7.49 -12.93 -0.06
N GLN A 71 -8.41 -12.09 -0.55
CA GLN A 71 -9.13 -11.12 0.27
C GLN A 71 -9.99 -11.81 1.32
N ASP A 72 -10.74 -12.84 0.93
CA ASP A 72 -11.59 -13.61 1.85
C ASP A 72 -10.75 -14.28 2.95
N GLN A 73 -9.63 -14.91 2.57
CA GLN A 73 -8.69 -15.50 3.53
C GLN A 73 -8.11 -14.46 4.51
N ALA A 74 -7.74 -13.28 4.00
CA ALA A 74 -7.22 -12.20 4.84
C ALA A 74 -8.27 -11.70 5.83
N MET A 75 -9.53 -11.51 5.39
CA MET A 75 -10.61 -11.06 6.24
C MET A 75 -10.98 -12.09 7.31
N SER A 76 -10.97 -13.37 6.98
CA SER A 76 -11.14 -14.47 7.95
C SER A 76 -10.07 -14.45 9.06
N CYS A 77 -8.81 -14.18 8.68
CA CYS A 77 -7.72 -14.00 9.65
C CYS A 77 -7.96 -12.79 10.56
N VAL A 78 -8.38 -11.66 9.99
CA VAL A 78 -8.70 -10.44 10.75
C VAL A 78 -9.83 -10.70 11.74
N ASP A 79 -10.90 -11.37 11.33
CA ASP A 79 -12.03 -11.70 12.21
C ASP A 79 -11.61 -12.57 13.39
N THR A 80 -10.74 -13.54 13.15
CA THR A 80 -10.16 -14.38 14.21
C THR A 80 -9.31 -13.57 15.18
N CYS A 81 -8.46 -12.67 14.66
CA CYS A 81 -7.66 -11.76 15.47
C CYS A 81 -8.51 -10.73 16.24
N TRP A 82 -9.69 -10.37 15.72
CA TRP A 82 -10.54 -9.33 16.29
C TRP A 82 -11.00 -9.65 17.72
N ASN A 83 -11.25 -10.93 17.99
CA ASN A 83 -11.65 -11.42 19.31
C ASN A 83 -10.60 -11.07 20.39
N MET A 84 -9.33 -10.95 20.02
CA MET A 84 -8.24 -10.59 20.93
C MET A 84 -8.20 -9.09 21.26
N PHE A 85 -8.57 -8.22 20.32
CA PHE A 85 -8.57 -6.76 20.51
C PHE A 85 -9.64 -6.28 21.48
N SER A 86 -10.72 -7.04 21.69
CA SER A 86 -11.73 -6.77 22.73
C SER A 86 -11.13 -6.68 24.15
N LYS A 87 -9.95 -7.28 24.37
CA LYS A 87 -9.22 -7.24 25.63
C LYS A 87 -8.26 -6.05 25.77
N ILE A 88 -7.97 -5.35 24.69
CA ILE A 88 -6.91 -4.31 24.61
C ILE A 88 -7.51 -2.91 24.52
N THR A 89 -8.70 -2.76 23.92
CA THR A 89 -9.35 -1.45 23.73
C THR A 89 -10.81 -1.48 24.20
N GLY A 90 -11.30 -0.36 24.73
CA GLY A 90 -12.72 -0.16 25.05
C GLY A 90 -13.60 0.13 23.82
N HIS A 91 -13.00 0.28 22.64
CA HIS A 91 -13.71 0.58 21.39
C HIS A 91 -13.31 -0.33 20.22
N PRO A 92 -13.35 -1.67 20.38
CA PRO A 92 -12.96 -2.59 19.32
C PRO A 92 -13.78 -2.36 18.05
N GLU A 93 -15.10 -2.20 18.13
CA GLU A 93 -15.95 -2.00 16.95
C GLU A 93 -15.57 -0.77 16.08
N LYS A 94 -15.00 0.29 16.68
CA LYS A 94 -14.52 1.45 15.91
C LYS A 94 -13.25 1.11 15.13
N LEU A 95 -12.33 0.38 15.75
CA LEU A 95 -11.11 -0.08 15.08
C LEU A 95 -11.44 -1.11 14.00
N ARG A 96 -12.37 -2.04 14.26
CA ARG A 96 -12.85 -3.01 13.26
C ARG A 96 -13.34 -2.30 12.02
N LYS A 97 -14.25 -1.32 12.19
CA LYS A 97 -14.75 -0.49 11.08
C LYS A 97 -13.63 0.24 10.34
N CYS A 98 -12.56 0.65 11.01
CA CYS A 98 -11.40 1.27 10.36
C CYS A 98 -10.67 0.26 9.46
N PHE A 99 -10.38 -0.94 9.97
CA PHE A 99 -9.75 -2.02 9.22
C PHE A 99 -10.63 -2.54 8.08
N THR A 100 -11.91 -2.80 8.32
CA THR A 100 -12.85 -3.28 7.28
C THR A 100 -13.08 -2.25 6.18
N ARG A 101 -12.95 -0.94 6.46
CA ARG A 101 -12.99 0.10 5.41
C ARG A 101 -11.79 0.05 4.47
N ALA A 102 -10.66 -0.49 4.91
CA ALA A 102 -9.49 -0.63 4.07
C ALA A 102 -9.73 -1.62 2.92
N ASP A 103 -10.63 -2.60 3.10
CA ASP A 103 -10.99 -3.56 2.06
C ASP A 103 -11.53 -2.87 0.79
N ALA A 104 -12.45 -1.92 0.96
CA ALA A 104 -12.98 -1.11 -0.15
C ALA A 104 -11.93 -0.17 -0.79
N ILE A 105 -10.83 0.12 -0.10
CA ILE A 105 -9.69 0.85 -0.66
C ILE A 105 -8.80 -0.10 -1.47
N ILE A 106 -8.55 -1.30 -0.93
CA ILE A 106 -7.79 -2.37 -1.59
C ILE A 106 -8.48 -2.78 -2.90
N GLU A 107 -9.80 -2.94 -2.91
CA GLU A 107 -10.56 -3.27 -4.13
C GLU A 107 -10.39 -2.21 -5.23
N ARG A 108 -10.43 -0.92 -4.86
CA ARG A 108 -10.19 0.18 -5.81
C ARG A 108 -8.75 0.18 -6.31
N PHE A 109 -7.79 -0.10 -5.44
CA PHE A 109 -6.39 -0.21 -5.81
C PHE A 109 -6.16 -1.36 -6.80
N ILE A 110 -6.71 -2.54 -6.53
CA ILE A 110 -6.66 -3.70 -7.43
C ILE A 110 -7.29 -3.36 -8.77
N THR A 111 -8.49 -2.77 -8.76
CA THR A 111 -9.18 -2.38 -9.99
C THR A 111 -8.38 -1.35 -10.78
N CYS A 112 -7.75 -0.40 -10.10
CA CYS A 112 -6.83 0.55 -10.74
C CYS A 112 -5.65 -0.19 -11.37
N PHE A 113 -5.04 -1.12 -10.66
CA PHE A 113 -3.90 -1.89 -11.13
C PHE A 113 -4.24 -2.78 -12.33
N GLU A 114 -5.36 -3.50 -12.29
CA GLU A 114 -5.86 -4.33 -13.40
C GLU A 114 -6.10 -3.52 -14.68
N ASN A 115 -6.55 -2.27 -14.55
CA ASN A 115 -6.86 -1.40 -15.69
C ASN A 115 -5.65 -0.62 -16.23
N ASN A 116 -4.61 -0.42 -15.42
CA ASN A 116 -3.49 0.47 -15.77
C ASN A 116 -2.14 -0.24 -15.89
N VAL A 117 -2.04 -1.50 -15.47
CA VAL A 117 -0.78 -2.26 -15.49
C VAL A 117 -0.98 -3.56 -16.25
N GLU A 118 -0.07 -3.88 -17.18
CA GLU A 118 -0.03 -5.14 -17.94
C GLU A 118 0.43 -6.34 -17.08
N SER A 119 -0.24 -6.56 -15.96
CA SER A 119 0.05 -7.64 -15.01
C SER A 119 -0.53 -9.00 -15.44
N CYS A 120 -1.57 -8.99 -16.27
CA CYS A 120 -2.28 -10.17 -16.75
C CYS A 120 -2.51 -10.13 -18.25
N LEU A 121 -2.84 -11.28 -18.82
CA LEU A 121 -3.29 -11.38 -20.21
C LEU A 121 -4.81 -11.26 -20.31
N PRO A 122 -5.37 -10.53 -21.30
CA PRO A 122 -6.82 -10.46 -21.47
C PRO A 122 -7.43 -11.81 -21.86
N THR A 123 -6.65 -12.65 -22.56
CA THR A 123 -7.04 -14.00 -22.98
C THR A 123 -5.87 -14.95 -22.80
N TYR A 124 -6.14 -16.25 -22.83
CA TYR A 124 -5.09 -17.26 -22.77
C TYR A 124 -4.06 -17.06 -23.90
N LYS A 125 -2.77 -16.98 -23.54
CA LYS A 125 -1.61 -17.01 -24.45
C LYS A 125 -0.46 -17.73 -23.76
N ASP A 126 0.44 -18.31 -24.54
CA ASP A 126 1.65 -18.97 -24.05
C ASP A 126 2.78 -17.96 -23.75
N LYS A 127 2.45 -16.91 -22.98
CA LYS A 127 3.46 -15.99 -22.46
C LYS A 127 3.95 -16.53 -21.13
N LYS A 128 5.27 -16.67 -20.99
CA LYS A 128 5.91 -17.13 -19.77
C LYS A 128 6.51 -15.97 -18.98
N ILE A 129 6.52 -16.13 -17.66
CA ILE A 129 7.15 -15.22 -16.69
C ILE A 129 8.05 -16.01 -15.75
N PRO A 130 9.08 -15.37 -15.16
CA PRO A 130 9.91 -16.01 -14.14
C PRO A 130 9.06 -16.51 -12.97
N LYS A 131 9.28 -17.76 -12.57
CA LYS A 131 8.58 -18.38 -11.44
C LYS A 131 9.20 -17.88 -10.13
N VAL A 132 8.34 -17.55 -9.18
CA VAL A 132 8.74 -17.12 -7.83
C VAL A 132 8.38 -18.22 -6.84
N ASN A 133 9.25 -18.45 -5.86
CA ASN A 133 8.97 -19.32 -4.72
C ASN A 133 8.12 -18.55 -3.70
N ILE A 134 6.82 -18.83 -3.66
CA ILE A 134 5.87 -18.14 -2.78
C ILE A 134 6.22 -18.32 -1.30
N THR A 135 6.67 -19.50 -0.90
CA THR A 135 7.09 -19.77 0.49
C THR A 135 8.28 -18.91 0.88
N GLU A 136 9.26 -18.81 -0.02
CA GLU A 136 10.45 -17.99 0.22
C GLU A 136 10.12 -16.49 0.22
N LEU A 137 9.22 -16.06 -0.68
CA LEU A 137 8.72 -14.69 -0.70
C LEU A 137 8.06 -14.31 0.63
N PHE A 138 7.20 -15.17 1.19
CA PHE A 138 6.60 -14.95 2.51
C PHE A 138 7.65 -14.95 3.62
N ARG A 139 8.61 -15.87 3.59
CA ARG A 139 9.69 -15.93 4.58
C ARG A 139 10.50 -14.62 4.61
N LEU A 140 10.96 -14.15 3.44
CA LEU A 140 11.71 -12.91 3.28
C LEU A 140 10.87 -11.68 3.70
N GLY A 141 9.57 -11.69 3.35
CA GLY A 141 8.63 -10.64 3.75
C GLY A 141 8.47 -10.54 5.28
N VAL A 142 8.25 -11.66 5.97
CA VAL A 142 8.13 -11.70 7.44
C VAL A 142 9.44 -11.25 8.10
N GLU A 143 10.59 -11.75 7.63
CA GLU A 143 11.90 -11.36 8.15
C GLU A 143 12.12 -9.84 8.04
N LYS A 144 11.64 -9.21 6.97
CA LYS A 144 11.74 -7.77 6.78
C LYS A 144 10.82 -6.99 7.72
N ILE A 145 9.59 -7.45 7.92
CA ILE A 145 8.65 -6.86 8.88
C ILE A 145 9.21 -6.92 10.30
N GLU A 146 9.77 -8.06 10.71
CA GLU A 146 10.38 -8.24 12.03
C GLU A 146 11.56 -7.28 12.25
N LYS A 147 12.42 -7.11 11.24
CA LYS A 147 13.53 -6.13 11.29
C LYS A 147 13.01 -4.71 11.45
N THR A 148 11.97 -4.32 10.73
CA THR A 148 11.34 -2.99 10.86
C THR A 148 10.69 -2.80 12.23
N GLN A 149 10.00 -3.82 12.75
CA GLN A 149 9.43 -3.79 14.10
C GLN A 149 10.51 -3.60 15.17
N ALA A 150 11.63 -4.31 15.07
CA ALA A 150 12.74 -4.20 16.01
C ALA A 150 13.36 -2.79 15.99
N GLN A 151 13.47 -2.17 14.81
CA GLN A 151 13.94 -0.79 14.66
C GLN A 151 12.97 0.21 15.31
N LEU A 152 11.67 0.09 15.05
CA LEU A 152 10.65 0.97 15.63
C LEU A 152 10.59 0.85 17.16
N THR A 153 10.68 -0.37 17.68
CA THR A 153 10.70 -0.62 19.13
C THR A 153 11.93 0.01 19.78
N LYS A 154 13.10 -0.08 19.13
CA LYS A 154 14.34 0.55 19.61
C LYS A 154 14.26 2.09 19.60
N SER A 155 13.62 2.67 18.58
CA SER A 155 13.41 4.13 18.50
C SER A 155 12.44 4.66 19.56
N LEU A 156 11.40 3.89 19.91
CA LEU A 156 10.45 4.27 20.96
C LEU A 156 11.05 4.11 22.37
N ASN A 157 11.84 3.06 22.61
CA ASN A 157 12.53 2.84 23.88
C ASN A 157 13.73 3.78 24.10
N GLY A 158 14.18 4.52 23.08
CA GLY A 158 15.19 5.57 23.22
C GLY A 158 14.60 6.96 23.52
N PHE A 159 13.27 7.08 23.59
CA PHE A 159 12.56 8.33 23.86
C PHE A 159 12.03 8.42 25.31
N PHE A 160 12.22 7.38 26.11
CA PHE A 160 12.02 7.31 27.56
C PHE A 160 13.36 7.03 28.24
#